data_AF-A0A7Y8CMY5-F1
#
_entry.id   AF-A0A7Y8CMY5-F1
#
_cell.length_a   1.000
_cell.length_b   1.000
_cell.length_c   1.000
_cell.angle_alpha   90.00
_cell.angle_beta   90.00
_cell.angle_gamma   90.00
#
_symmetry.space_group_name_H-M   'P 1'
#
loop_
_entity.id
_entity.type
_entity.pdbx_description
1 polymer ?
#
loop_
_entity_poly.entity_id
_entity_poly.type
_entity_poly.pdbx_seq_one_letter_code
_entity_poly.pdbx_strand_id
1 'polypeptide(L)'
;MPVNLVQPLLLVQMARRLGATVFATGSTAQKCAIAIERGAHQAMLYDEGRFAERIREAILEGSLSIAIEGHYTLDDVQEVHARIEAREQIGKSVMCIDNAC
;
A
#
# COMPACT_ATOMS: atom_id res chain seq x y z
N MET A 1 -8.45 31.43 -2.02
CA MET A 1 -9.16 30.58 -1.03
C MET A 1 -8.16 29.57 -0.48
N PRO A 2 -7.80 29.61 0.81
CA PRO A 2 -6.83 28.68 1.37
C PRO A 2 -7.52 27.31 1.49
N VAL A 3 -7.08 26.34 0.69
CA VAL A 3 -7.55 24.96 0.83
C VAL A 3 -6.92 24.38 2.10
N ASN A 4 -7.78 24.04 3.07
CA ASN A 4 -7.43 23.31 4.28
C ASN A 4 -6.77 21.97 3.90
N LEU A 5 -5.44 21.94 3.95
CA LEU A 5 -4.60 20.84 3.50
C LEU A 5 -4.16 20.01 4.71
N VAL A 6 -5.06 19.22 5.28
CA VAL A 6 -4.75 18.36 6.42
C VAL A 6 -4.83 16.90 5.98
N GLN A 7 -3.65 16.25 5.89
CA GLN A 7 -3.34 14.87 6.35
C GLN A 7 -2.78 13.77 5.41
N PRO A 8 -2.91 13.74 4.06
CA PRO A 8 -2.20 12.70 3.29
C PRO A 8 -0.74 13.05 2.88
N LEU A 9 -0.34 14.32 2.93
CA LEU A 9 0.88 14.82 2.26
C LEU A 9 2.17 14.77 3.08
N LEU A 10 2.07 14.66 4.41
CA LEU A 10 3.24 14.43 5.25
C LEU A 10 3.76 13.00 5.02
N LEU A 11 2.84 12.04 4.90
CA LEU A 11 3.18 10.63 4.65
C LEU A 11 3.97 10.45 3.36
N VAL A 12 3.57 11.11 2.26
CA VAL A 12 4.30 11.05 0.98
C VAL A 12 5.74 11.52 1.14
N GLN A 13 5.94 12.66 1.82
CA GLN A 13 7.27 13.23 2.04
C GLN A 13 8.12 12.36 2.99
N MET A 14 7.51 11.82 4.05
CA MET A 14 8.17 10.90 4.98
C MET A 14 8.58 9.60 4.29
N ALA A 15 7.65 8.97 3.57
CA ALA A 15 7.91 7.73 2.84
C ALA A 15 8.97 7.93 1.76
N ARG A 16 8.94 9.06 1.04
CA ARG A 16 10.00 9.40 0.07
C ARG A 16 11.35 9.58 0.73
N ARG A 17 11.43 10.28 1.88
CA ARG A 17 12.67 10.44 2.65
C ARG A 17 13.22 9.11 3.19
N LEU A 18 12.35 8.15 3.47
CA LEU A 18 12.71 6.80 3.90
C LEU A 18 13.08 5.87 2.73
N GLY A 19 13.11 6.38 1.49
CA GLY A 19 13.47 5.59 0.31
C GLY A 19 12.35 4.72 -0.25
N ALA A 20 11.10 4.90 0.21
CA ALA A 20 9.98 4.10 -0.27
C ALA A 20 9.50 4.54 -1.66
N THR A 21 9.05 3.57 -2.46
CA THR A 21 8.32 3.82 -3.70
C THR A 21 6.88 4.19 -3.39
N VAL A 22 6.59 5.49 -3.36
CA VAL A 22 5.26 6.00 -3.02
C VAL A 22 4.32 6.04 -4.23
N PHE A 23 3.21 5.30 -4.14
CA PHE A 23 2.04 5.39 -5.02
C PHE A 23 0.90 6.06 -4.26
N ALA A 24 0.30 7.10 -4.82
CA ALA A 24 -0.78 7.87 -4.20
C ALA A 24 -2.07 7.80 -5.03
N THR A 25 -3.22 7.86 -4.37
CA THR A 25 -4.52 8.06 -5.00
C THR A 25 -5.18 9.32 -4.49
N GLY A 26 -5.94 9.99 -5.35
CA GLY A 26 -6.59 11.25 -5.05
C GLY A 26 -7.96 11.35 -5.71
N SER A 27 -8.86 12.13 -5.11
CA SER A 27 -10.21 12.32 -5.66
C SER A 27 -10.29 13.39 -6.76
N THR A 28 -9.20 14.13 -7.01
CA THR A 28 -9.14 15.19 -8.03
C THR A 28 -7.75 15.24 -8.67
N ALA A 29 -7.68 15.73 -9.92
CA ALA A 29 -6.42 15.86 -10.65
C ALA A 29 -5.44 16.78 -9.91
N GLN A 30 -5.94 17.85 -9.29
CA GLN A 30 -5.15 18.76 -8.46
C GLN A 30 -4.51 18.03 -7.27
N LYS A 31 -5.22 17.14 -6.58
CA LYS A 31 -4.66 16.35 -5.48
C LYS A 31 -3.55 15.41 -5.95
N CYS A 32 -3.71 14.83 -7.15
CA CYS A 32 -2.70 13.96 -7.74
C CYS A 32 -1.43 14.75 -8.10
N ALA A 33 -1.60 15.92 -8.73
CA ALA A 33 -0.48 16.81 -9.06
C ALA A 33 0.32 17.22 -7.81
N ILE A 34 -0.37 17.59 -6.73
CA ILE A 34 0.28 17.92 -5.46
C ILE A 34 1.03 16.70 -4.89
N ALA A 35 0.47 15.49 -4.97
CA ALA A 35 1.16 14.29 -4.49
C ALA A 35 2.47 14.01 -5.26
N ILE A 36 2.48 14.20 -6.59
CA ILE A 36 3.70 14.11 -7.41
C ILE A 36 4.73 15.16 -6.97
N GLU A 37 4.31 16.43 -6.85
CA GLU A 37 5.17 17.54 -6.40
C GLU A 37 5.84 17.25 -5.04
N ARG A 38 5.14 16.54 -4.16
CA ARG A 38 5.63 16.17 -2.82
C ARG A 38 6.43 14.87 -2.76
N GLY A 39 6.68 14.21 -3.90
CA GLY A 39 7.60 13.06 -3.99
C GLY A 39 6.93 11.70 -4.20
N ALA A 40 5.63 11.66 -4.50
CA ALA A 40 5.02 10.44 -5.00
C ALA A 40 5.62 10.09 -6.37
N HIS A 41 5.92 8.80 -6.58
CA HIS A 41 6.38 8.32 -7.87
C HIS A 41 5.24 8.29 -8.88
N GLN A 42 4.04 7.90 -8.41
CA GLN A 42 2.82 7.96 -9.19
C GLN A 42 1.66 8.45 -8.33
N ALA A 43 0.78 9.24 -8.93
CA ALA A 43 -0.44 9.71 -8.31
C ALA A 43 -1.60 9.60 -9.30
N MET A 44 -2.73 9.06 -8.86
CA MET A 44 -3.85 8.74 -9.74
C MET A 44 -5.20 9.10 -9.15
N LEU A 45 -6.16 9.33 -10.04
CA LEU A 45 -7.55 9.47 -9.63
C LEU A 45 -8.08 8.13 -9.11
N TYR A 46 -9.05 8.18 -8.19
CA TYR A 46 -9.93 7.05 -7.95
C TYR A 46 -10.75 6.81 -9.22
N ASP A 47 -10.35 5.82 -10.03
CA ASP A 47 -10.98 5.52 -11.31
C ASP A 47 -11.43 4.06 -11.31
N GLU A 48 -12.53 3.80 -10.59
CA GLU A 48 -13.43 2.63 -10.66
C GLU A 48 -12.78 1.26 -11.03
N GLY A 49 -11.60 0.94 -10.48
CA GLY A 49 -10.93 -0.36 -10.65
C GLY A 49 -9.59 -0.33 -11.40
N ARG A 50 -9.29 0.71 -12.19
CA ARG A 50 -8.02 0.82 -12.95
C ARG A 50 -6.78 0.98 -12.08
N PHE A 51 -6.95 1.45 -10.84
CA PHE A 51 -5.87 1.49 -9.86
C PHE A 51 -5.39 0.08 -9.49
N ALA A 52 -6.32 -0.86 -9.29
CA ALA A 52 -5.97 -2.24 -8.96
C ALA A 52 -5.21 -2.92 -10.11
N GLU A 53 -5.64 -2.68 -11.35
CA GLU A 53 -4.96 -3.16 -12.56
C GLU A 53 -3.51 -2.67 -12.63
N ARG A 54 -3.28 -1.37 -12.44
CA ARG A 54 -1.93 -0.79 -12.49
C ARG A 54 -1.03 -1.23 -11.35
N ILE A 55 -1.58 -1.41 -10.15
CA ILE A 55 -0.83 -1.99 -9.03
C ILE A 55 -0.44 -3.43 -9.36
N ARG A 56 -1.34 -4.19 -9.98
CA ARG A 56 -1.06 -5.55 -10.44
C ARG A 56 0.04 -5.57 -11.50
N GLU A 57 -0.01 -4.69 -12.50
CA GLU A 57 1.05 -4.51 -13.50
C GLU A 57 2.39 -4.17 -12.85
N ALA A 58 2.41 -3.20 -11.93
CA ALA A 58 3.64 -2.80 -11.23
C ALA A 58 4.25 -3.95 -10.39
N ILE A 59 3.42 -4.81 -9.80
CA ILE A 59 3.89 -6.01 -9.09
C ILE A 59 4.48 -7.02 -10.09
N LEU A 60 3.80 -7.26 -11.21
CA LEU A 60 4.27 -8.21 -12.25
C LEU A 60 5.57 -7.76 -12.91
N GLU A 61 5.75 -6.45 -13.10
CA GLU A 61 6.97 -5.84 -13.64
C GLU A 61 8.11 -5.72 -12.60
N GLY A 62 7.84 -6.02 -11.32
CA GLY A 62 8.81 -5.93 -10.22
C GLY A 62 9.12 -4.50 -9.78
N SER A 63 8.39 -3.49 -10.27
CA SER A 63 8.55 -2.08 -9.85
C SER A 63 7.86 -1.78 -8.51
N LEU A 64 7.02 -2.69 -8.03
CA LEU A 64 6.38 -2.65 -6.72
C LEU A 64 6.47 -4.01 -6.02
N SER A 65 7.30 -4.11 -4.98
CA SER A 65 7.38 -5.29 -4.12
C SER A 65 6.48 -5.13 -2.89
N ILE A 66 5.53 -6.05 -2.69
CA ILE A 66 4.76 -6.14 -1.45
C ILE A 66 5.51 -7.06 -0.49
N ALA A 67 5.98 -6.52 0.63
CA ALA A 67 6.51 -7.33 1.71
C ALA A 67 5.34 -8.11 2.36
N ILE A 68 5.34 -9.43 2.15
CA ILE A 68 4.45 -10.38 2.82
C ILE A 68 5.23 -10.88 4.03
N GLU A 69 4.72 -10.63 5.23
CA GLU A 69 5.42 -10.96 6.48
C GLU A 69 5.45 -12.48 6.74
N GLY A 70 4.46 -13.20 6.25
CA GLY A 70 4.44 -14.65 6.31
C GLY A 70 3.32 -15.25 5.49
N HIS A 71 3.58 -16.46 5.02
CA HIS A 71 2.60 -17.38 4.45
C HIS A 71 2.25 -18.40 5.51
N TYR A 72 0.96 -18.53 5.81
CA TYR A 72 0.47 -19.38 6.89
C TYR A 72 -0.53 -20.38 6.34
N THR A 73 -0.54 -21.58 6.92
CA THR A 73 -1.53 -22.61 6.58
C THR A 73 -2.73 -22.51 7.52
N LEU A 74 -3.78 -23.30 7.25
CA LEU A 74 -4.93 -23.36 8.14
C LEU A 74 -4.57 -23.90 9.53
N ASP A 75 -3.54 -24.75 9.62
CA ASP A 75 -3.07 -25.32 10.89
C ASP A 75 -2.44 -24.24 11.80
N ASP A 76 -1.82 -23.22 11.20
CA ASP A 76 -1.13 -22.13 11.92
C ASP A 76 -2.04 -20.93 12.23
N VAL A 77 -3.29 -20.94 11.74
CA VAL A 77 -4.15 -19.74 11.72
C VAL A 77 -4.44 -19.19 13.11
N GLN A 78 -4.60 -20.07 14.11
CA GLN A 78 -4.92 -19.67 15.48
C GLN A 78 -3.76 -18.90 16.13
N GLU A 79 -2.54 -19.37 15.95
CA GLU A 79 -1.33 -18.72 16.49
C GLU A 79 -1.10 -17.37 15.80
N VAL A 80 -1.27 -17.31 14.48
CA VAL A 80 -1.14 -16.07 13.70
C VAL A 80 -2.19 -15.06 14.12
N HIS A 81 -3.43 -15.50 14.35
CA HIS A 81 -4.51 -14.63 14.83
C HIS A 81 -4.21 -14.09 16.23
N ALA A 82 -3.68 -14.93 17.14
CA ALA A 82 -3.28 -14.49 18.48
C ALA A 82 -2.15 -13.43 18.43
N ARG A 83 -1.17 -13.60 17.53
CA ARG A 83 -0.09 -12.61 17.32
C ARG A 83 -0.61 -11.28 16.75
N ILE A 84 -1.61 -11.32 15.88
CA ILE A 84 -2.30 -10.12 15.37
C ILE A 84 -3.06 -9.42 16.50
N GLU A 85 -3.82 -10.16 17.32
CA GLU A 85 -4.55 -9.62 18.47
C GLU A 85 -3.61 -8.99 19.52
N ALA A 86 -2.45 -9.60 19.73
CA ALA A 86 -1.39 -9.09 20.60
C ALA A 86 -0.63 -7.87 20.03
N ARG A 87 -0.91 -7.46 18.77
CA ARG A 87 -0.20 -6.40 18.03
C ARG A 87 1.29 -6.68 17.81
N GLU A 88 1.68 -7.95 17.74
CA GLU A 88 3.07 -8.39 17.52
C GLU A 88 3.41 -8.59 16.04
N GLN A 89 2.39 -8.54 15.18
CA GLN A 89 2.51 -8.69 13.73
C GLN A 89 2.59 -7.31 13.05
N ILE A 90 3.62 -7.06 12.25
CA ILE A 90 3.81 -5.79 11.51
C ILE A 90 3.87 -6.09 10.01
N GLY A 91 2.71 -6.12 9.35
CA GLY A 91 2.67 -6.40 7.91
C GLY A 91 1.38 -7.03 7.43
N LYS A 92 1.38 -7.43 6.16
CA LYS A 92 0.28 -8.21 5.57
C LYS A 92 0.61 -9.69 5.70
N SER A 93 -0.28 -10.44 6.36
CA SER A 93 -0.23 -11.90 6.44
C SER A 93 -1.05 -12.51 5.31
N VAL A 94 -0.53 -13.54 4.64
CA VAL A 94 -1.27 -14.30 3.62
C VAL A 94 -1.53 -15.69 4.18
N MET A 95 -2.79 -16.12 4.14
CA MET A 95 -3.18 -17.49 4.50
C MET A 95 -3.46 -18.28 3.23
N CYS A 96 -2.79 -19.41 3.06
CA CYS A 96 -3.00 -20.33 1.95
C CYS A 96 -4.11 -21.33 2.32
N ILE A 97 -5.17 -21.39 1.50
CA ILE A 97 -6.35 -22.23 1.73
C ILE A 97 -6.17 -23.61 1.08
N ASP A 98 -5.40 -23.68 -0.02
CA ASP A 98 -5.00 -24.91 -0.68
C ASP A 98 -3.50 -25.09 -0.51
N ASN A 99 -3.04 -26.33 -0.38
CA ASN A 99 -1.68 -26.72 0.02
C ASN A 99 -0.57 -26.40 -1.03
N ALA A 100 -0.76 -25.36 -1.84
CA ALA A 100 0.17 -24.88 -2.84
C ALA A 100 0.43 -23.38 -2.58
N CYS A 101 1.56 -23.11 -1.94
CA CYS A 101 2.20 -21.80 -2.02
C CYS A 101 3.33 -21.86 -3.05
#